data_AF-A0A951KHD5-F1
#
_entry.id   AF-A0A951KHD5-F1
#
_cell.length_a   1.000
_cell.length_b   1.000
_cell.length_c   1.000
_cell.angle_alpha   90.00
_cell.angle_beta   90.00
_cell.angle_gamma   90.00
#
_symmetry.space_group_name_H-M   'P 1'
#
loop_
_entity.id
_entity.type
_entity.pdbx_description
1 polymer ?
#
loop_
_entity_poly.entity_id
_entity_poly.type
_entity_poly.pdbx_seq_one_letter_code
_entity_poly.pdbx_strand_id
1 'polypeptide(L)'
;MRCEVVAVGTELLLGQIVDTNSAWIGERLARAGVDCHFQTRVGDNIERIVVALQVALGRSDAVVVCGGLGPTPDDVTREALSVLLGVPLVRDDEVLARIRALFGERGRAMASSNERQADVPVGATVIEQRRGTAPGLI
;
A
#
# COMPACT_ATOMS: atom_id res chain seq x y z
N MET A 1 5.73 21.24 -4.22
CA MET A 1 4.80 20.12 -3.94
C MET A 1 5.33 19.43 -2.69
N ARG A 2 4.45 19.13 -1.74
CA ARG A 2 4.77 18.41 -0.51
C ARG A 2 4.20 17.00 -0.56
N CYS A 3 5.03 16.03 -0.23
CA CYS A 3 4.62 14.63 -0.15
C CYS A 3 4.97 14.08 1.24
N GLU A 4 4.05 13.35 1.85
CA GLU A 4 4.31 12.61 3.09
C GLU A 4 4.42 11.12 2.80
N VAL A 5 5.28 10.43 3.56
CA VAL A 5 5.39 8.96 3.51
C VAL A 5 4.70 8.36 4.74
N VAL A 6 3.80 7.41 4.52
CA VAL A 6 3.14 6.63 5.57
C VAL A 6 3.54 5.16 5.43
N ALA A 7 4.33 4.66 6.38
CA ALA A 7 4.72 3.25 6.44
C ALA A 7 3.78 2.47 7.37
N VAL A 8 3.14 1.45 6.84
CA VAL A 8 2.23 0.54 7.53
C VAL A 8 2.99 -0.73 7.89
N GLY A 9 2.98 -1.09 9.17
CA GLY A 9 3.59 -2.32 9.68
C GLY A 9 3.81 -2.25 11.18
N THR A 10 3.22 -3.18 11.93
CA THR A 10 3.34 -3.28 13.39
C THR A 10 4.79 -3.59 13.80
N GLU A 11 5.49 -4.39 13.01
CA GLU A 11 6.89 -4.72 13.16
C GLU A 11 7.82 -3.50 13.11
N LEU A 12 7.42 -2.44 12.39
CA LEU A 12 8.13 -1.15 12.35
C LEU A 12 8.02 -0.43 13.70
N LEU A 13 6.84 -0.48 14.33
CA LEU A 13 6.60 0.13 15.64
C LEU A 13 7.23 -0.65 16.78
N LEU A 14 7.30 -1.98 16.65
CA LEU A 14 7.96 -2.88 17.60
C LEU A 14 9.49 -2.87 17.46
N GLY A 15 10.03 -2.19 16.45
CA GLY A 15 11.47 -2.14 16.19
C GLY A 15 12.07 -3.48 15.76
N GLN A 16 11.25 -4.40 15.25
CA GLN A 16 11.70 -5.71 14.77
C GLN A 16 12.45 -5.57 13.44
N ILE A 17 12.07 -4.59 12.63
CA ILE A 17 12.78 -4.21 11.41
C ILE A 17 12.97 -2.70 11.37
N VAL A 18 14.03 -2.26 10.69
CA VAL A 18 14.28 -0.84 10.45
C VAL A 18 13.48 -0.41 9.21
N ASP A 19 12.75 0.69 9.34
CA ASP A 19 12.06 1.35 8.24
C ASP A 19 13.04 1.99 7.24
N THR A 20 13.59 1.15 6.37
CA THR A 20 14.47 1.58 5.27
C THR A 20 13.67 2.06 4.05
N ASN A 21 12.38 1.71 3.97
CA ASN A 21 11.50 2.13 2.88
C ASN A 21 11.26 3.63 2.92
N SER A 22 10.88 4.20 4.07
CA SER A 22 10.66 5.65 4.18
C SER A 22 11.93 6.45 3.93
N ALA A 23 13.10 5.93 4.35
CA ALA A 23 14.39 6.54 4.03
C ALA A 23 14.67 6.55 2.52
N TRP A 24 14.47 5.42 1.84
CA TRP A 24 14.65 5.31 0.41
C TRP A 24 13.68 6.20 -0.37
N ILE A 25 12.39 6.22 0.00
CA ILE A 25 11.38 7.07 -0.64
C ILE A 25 11.71 8.54 -0.44
N GLY A 26 12.08 8.95 0.78
CA GLY A 26 12.50 10.32 1.08
C GLY A 26 13.69 10.78 0.22
N GLU A 27 14.68 9.91 0.00
CA GLU A 27 15.79 10.18 -0.92
C GLU A 27 15.29 10.41 -2.36
N ARG A 28 14.33 9.61 -2.84
CA ARG A 28 13.77 9.77 -4.19
C ARG A 28 12.95 11.05 -4.33
N LEU A 29 12.17 11.41 -3.32
CA LEU A 29 11.41 12.67 -3.29
C LEU A 29 12.36 13.87 -3.34
N ALA A 30 13.42 13.88 -2.52
CA ALA A 30 14.42 14.95 -2.52
C ALA A 30 15.13 15.08 -3.87
N ARG A 31 15.53 13.96 -4.49
CA ARG A 31 16.13 13.96 -5.85
C ARG A 31 15.18 14.50 -6.92
N ALA A 32 13.87 14.35 -6.72
CA ALA A 32 12.84 14.88 -7.61
C ALA A 32 12.44 16.33 -7.29
N GLY A 33 13.04 16.97 -6.27
CA GLY A 33 12.66 18.31 -5.83
C GLY A 33 11.29 18.37 -5.13
N VAL A 34 10.82 17.25 -4.57
CA VAL A 34 9.57 17.16 -3.79
C VAL A 34 9.90 17.21 -2.31
N ASP A 35 9.25 18.14 -1.60
CA ASP A 35 9.46 18.33 -0.17
C ASP A 35 8.80 17.22 0.64
N CYS A 36 9.56 16.59 1.53
CA CYS A 36 9.05 15.60 2.48
C CYS A 36 9.30 16.09 3.91
N HIS A 37 8.31 16.80 4.48
CA HIS A 37 8.45 17.39 5.83
C HIS A 37 8.14 16.40 6.96
N PHE A 38 7.31 15.38 6.68
CA PHE A 38 6.90 14.38 7.65
C PHE A 38 6.98 12.98 7.05
N GLN A 39 7.26 12.02 7.94
CA GLN A 39 7.13 10.60 7.68
C GLN A 39 6.46 9.98 8.90
N THR A 40 5.48 9.11 8.67
CA THR A 40 4.65 8.53 9.72
C THR A 40 4.70 7.00 9.64
N ARG A 41 4.83 6.34 10.79
CA ARG A 41 4.71 4.86 10.89
C ARG A 41 3.43 4.53 11.64
N VAL A 42 2.71 3.52 11.18
CA VAL A 42 1.43 3.12 11.76
C VAL A 42 1.30 1.59 11.76
N GLY A 43 0.68 1.04 12.80
CA GLY A 43 0.43 -0.40 12.90
C GLY A 43 -0.76 -0.84 12.05
N ASP A 44 -0.86 -2.15 11.82
CA ASP A 44 -1.81 -2.81 10.91
C ASP A 44 -3.24 -2.82 11.46
N ASN A 45 -3.88 -1.65 11.45
CA ASN A 45 -5.25 -1.48 11.87
C ASN A 45 -5.92 -0.40 11.02
N ILE A 46 -7.09 -0.73 10.47
CA ILE A 46 -7.83 0.13 9.53
C ILE A 46 -8.03 1.54 10.10
N GLU A 47 -8.56 1.67 11.32
CA GLU A 47 -8.87 2.97 11.93
C GLU A 47 -7.60 3.81 12.12
N ARG A 48 -6.51 3.19 12.58
CA ARG A 48 -5.22 3.89 12.76
C ARG A 48 -4.64 4.35 11.44
N ILE A 49 -4.68 3.51 10.40
CA ILE A 49 -4.21 3.87 9.06
C ILE A 49 -5.05 5.03 8.51
N VAL A 50 -6.38 4.97 8.63
CA VAL A 50 -7.28 6.06 8.20
C VAL A 50 -6.92 7.37 8.89
N VAL A 51 -6.75 7.38 10.22
CA VAL A 51 -6.36 8.59 10.97
C VAL A 51 -5.00 9.12 10.52
N ALA A 52 -4.00 8.25 10.34
CA ALA A 52 -2.68 8.65 9.87
C ALA A 52 -2.74 9.27 8.47
N LEU A 53 -3.52 8.68 7.56
CA LEU A 53 -3.70 9.20 6.20
C LEU A 53 -4.48 10.52 6.18
N GLN A 54 -5.51 10.68 7.02
CA GLN A 54 -6.24 11.96 7.16
C GLN A 54 -5.31 13.09 7.62
N VAL A 55 -4.45 12.83 8.61
CA VAL A 55 -3.47 13.80 9.09
C VAL A 55 -2.47 14.15 7.98
N ALA A 56 -1.95 13.13 7.28
CA ALA A 56 -0.99 13.33 6.19
C ALA A 56 -1.59 14.14 5.03
N LEU A 57 -2.80 13.81 4.59
CA LEU A 57 -3.53 14.54 3.54
C LEU A 57 -3.91 15.96 3.97
N GLY A 58 -4.12 16.20 5.27
CA GLY A 58 -4.40 17.54 5.79
C GLY A 58 -3.22 18.51 5.70
N ARG A 59 -1.99 18.03 5.52
CA ARG A 59 -0.76 18.85 5.52
C ARG A 59 0.16 18.67 4.32
N SER A 60 -0.14 17.73 3.43
CA SER A 60 0.65 17.40 2.24
C SER A 60 -0.22 17.36 0.99
N ASP A 61 0.39 17.64 -0.16
CA ASP A 61 -0.32 17.66 -1.45
C ASP A 61 -0.47 16.24 -2.04
N ALA A 62 0.38 15.29 -1.57
CA ALA A 62 0.32 13.87 -1.90
C ALA A 62 0.80 13.01 -0.71
N VAL A 63 0.41 11.73 -0.71
CA VAL A 63 0.85 10.74 0.28
C VAL A 63 1.30 9.47 -0.43
N VAL A 64 2.48 8.97 -0.06
CA VAL A 64 2.99 7.67 -0.48
C VAL A 64 2.83 6.70 0.68
N VAL A 65 2.08 5.62 0.47
CA VAL A 65 1.88 4.57 1.47
C VAL A 65 2.71 3.34 1.10
N CYS A 66 3.40 2.74 2.07
CA CYS A 66 4.11 1.48 1.87
C CYS A 66 3.77 0.47 2.99
N GLY A 67 3.59 -0.80 2.61
CA GLY A 67 3.18 -1.87 3.53
C GLY A 67 1.68 -2.18 3.52
N GLY A 68 1.30 -3.34 4.05
CA GLY A 68 -0.10 -3.77 4.21
C GLY A 68 -0.86 -4.09 2.91
N LEU A 69 -0.16 -4.47 1.84
CA LEU A 69 -0.73 -4.85 0.53
C LEU A 69 -0.62 -6.34 0.20
N GLY A 70 -0.06 -7.15 1.08
CA GLY A 70 0.00 -8.59 0.89
C GLY A 70 -1.38 -9.27 1.02
N PRO A 71 -1.41 -10.62 1.09
CA PRO A 71 -2.63 -11.40 1.17
C PRO A 71 -3.06 -11.72 2.63
N THR A 72 -2.30 -11.35 3.65
CA THR A 72 -2.56 -11.80 5.03
C THR A 72 -3.64 -10.95 5.71
N PRO A 73 -4.30 -11.43 6.79
CA PRO A 73 -5.40 -10.70 7.43
C PRO A 73 -5.02 -9.32 7.98
N ASP A 74 -3.75 -9.12 8.33
CA ASP A 74 -3.14 -7.86 8.76
C ASP A 74 -2.78 -6.92 7.59
N ASP A 75 -2.72 -7.41 6.34
CA ASP A 75 -2.62 -6.55 5.17
C ASP A 75 -3.95 -5.83 4.89
N VAL A 76 -4.13 -4.66 5.52
CA VAL A 76 -5.39 -3.91 5.52
C VAL A 76 -5.30 -2.51 4.90
N THR A 77 -4.22 -2.20 4.18
CA THR A 77 -4.00 -0.86 3.59
C THR A 77 -5.07 -0.52 2.54
N ARG A 78 -5.49 -1.48 1.70
CA ARG A 78 -6.54 -1.25 0.69
C ARG A 78 -7.89 -0.94 1.31
N GLU A 79 -8.24 -1.68 2.36
CA GLU A 79 -9.47 -1.50 3.12
C GLU A 79 -9.48 -0.14 3.83
N ALA A 80 -8.34 0.27 4.40
CA ALA A 80 -8.19 1.61 4.96
C ALA A 80 -8.36 2.71 3.90
N LEU A 81 -7.81 2.54 2.69
CA LEU A 81 -8.02 3.48 1.57
C LEU A 81 -9.48 3.52 1.14
N SER A 82 -10.15 2.38 1.06
CA SER A 82 -11.58 2.29 0.75
C SER A 82 -12.43 3.07 1.75
N VAL A 83 -12.17 2.91 3.06
CA VAL A 83 -12.83 3.66 4.13
C VAL A 83 -12.54 5.16 4.03
N LEU A 84 -11.27 5.53 3.86
CA LEU A 84 -10.83 6.92 3.78
C LEU A 84 -11.48 7.67 2.61
N LEU A 85 -11.52 7.04 1.43
CA LEU A 85 -12.02 7.63 0.19
C LEU A 85 -13.55 7.50 0.05
N GLY A 86 -14.19 6.69 0.90
CA GLY A 86 -15.62 6.43 0.82
C GLY A 86 -16.04 5.67 -0.44
N VAL A 87 -15.14 4.86 -1.01
CA VAL A 87 -15.38 4.08 -2.24
C VAL A 87 -15.20 2.58 -1.97
N PRO A 88 -16.00 1.70 -2.60
CA PRO A 88 -15.86 0.26 -2.40
C PRO A 88 -14.59 -0.27 -3.06
N LEU A 89 -14.14 -1.45 -2.60
CA LEU A 89 -13.18 -2.28 -3.33
C LEU A 89 -13.93 -3.14 -4.36
N VAL A 90 -13.39 -3.21 -5.58
CA VAL A 90 -13.92 -4.05 -6.67
C VAL A 90 -12.80 -4.93 -7.19
N ARG A 91 -13.14 -6.20 -7.47
CA ARG A 91 -12.20 -7.15 -8.07
C ARG A 91 -11.83 -6.71 -9.48
N ASP A 92 -10.53 -6.57 -9.72
CA ASP A 92 -9.96 -6.39 -11.05
C ASP A 92 -9.58 -7.78 -11.62
N ASP A 93 -10.29 -8.20 -12.67
CA ASP A 93 -10.11 -9.51 -13.29
C ASP A 93 -8.75 -9.64 -14.01
N GLU A 94 -8.19 -8.54 -14.52
CA GLU A 94 -6.87 -8.55 -15.17
C GLU A 94 -5.76 -8.74 -14.15
N VAL A 95 -5.85 -8.05 -13.01
CA VAL A 95 -4.94 -8.24 -11.87
C VAL A 95 -5.07 -9.67 -11.33
N LEU A 96 -6.29 -10.17 -11.16
CA LEU A 96 -6.53 -11.53 -10.68
C LEU A 96 -5.92 -12.58 -11.62
N ALA A 97 -6.10 -12.41 -12.94
CA ALA A 97 -5.51 -13.27 -13.94
C ALA A 97 -3.97 -13.23 -13.90
N ARG A 98 -3.38 -12.05 -13.73
CA ARG A 98 -1.93 -11.87 -13.56
C ARG A 98 -1.39 -12.62 -12.34
N ILE A 99 -2.06 -12.48 -11.20
CA ILE A 99 -1.65 -13.17 -9.96
C ILE A 99 -1.74 -14.69 -10.17
N ARG A 100 -2.82 -15.19 -10.75
CA ARG A 100 -2.97 -16.62 -11.07
C ARG A 100 -1.85 -17.14 -11.98
N ALA A 101 -1.48 -16.37 -13.00
CA ALA A 101 -0.37 -16.72 -13.90
C ALA A 101 0.96 -16.83 -13.15
N LEU A 102 1.27 -15.87 -12.24
CA LEU A 102 2.48 -15.90 -11.43
C LEU A 102 2.59 -17.14 -10.53
N PHE A 103 1.48 -17.65 -10.02
CA PHE A 103 1.45 -18.92 -9.28
C PHE A 103 1.66 -20.12 -10.21
N GLY A 104 1.00 -20.11 -11.37
CA GLY A 104 1.13 -21.14 -12.40
C GLY A 104 2.56 -21.31 -12.93
N GLU A 105 3.25 -20.20 -13.23
CA GLU A 105 4.67 -20.19 -13.65
C GLU A 105 5.60 -20.83 -12.60
N ARG A 106 5.20 -20.81 -11.33
CA ARG A 106 5.94 -21.39 -10.21
C ARG A 106 5.49 -22.83 -9.89
N GLY A 107 4.60 -23.41 -10.69
CA GLY A 107 4.05 -24.75 -10.47
C GLY A 107 3.21 -24.87 -9.20
N ARG A 108 2.59 -23.77 -8.74
CA ARG A 108 1.80 -23.72 -7.50
C ARG A 108 0.36 -23.32 -7.80
N ALA A 109 -0.58 -23.87 -7.04
CA ALA A 109 -1.94 -23.35 -6.99
C ALA A 109 -1.97 -22.05 -6.18
N MET A 110 -2.74 -21.06 -6.63
CA MET A 110 -2.97 -19.82 -5.90
C MET A 110 -3.92 -20.08 -4.72
N ALA A 111 -3.57 -19.60 -3.53
CA ALA A 111 -4.48 -19.63 -2.38
C ALA A 111 -5.59 -18.59 -2.53
N SER A 112 -6.78 -18.86 -1.99
CA SER A 112 -7.91 -17.92 -2.06
C SER A 112 -7.61 -16.57 -1.39
N SER A 113 -6.74 -16.54 -0.37
CA SER A 113 -6.30 -15.30 0.28
C SER A 113 -5.55 -14.36 -0.65
N ASN A 114 -4.94 -14.84 -1.74
CA ASN A 114 -4.28 -13.99 -2.73
C ASN A 114 -5.26 -13.24 -3.62
N GLU A 115 -6.51 -13.70 -3.72
CA GLU A 115 -7.51 -13.05 -4.57
C GLU A 115 -7.78 -11.60 -4.16
N ARG A 116 -7.73 -11.32 -2.86
CA ARG A 116 -7.96 -9.95 -2.34
C ARG A 116 -6.91 -8.94 -2.78
N GLN A 117 -5.75 -9.41 -3.26
CA GLN A 117 -4.73 -8.51 -3.81
C GLN A 117 -5.16 -7.91 -5.15
N ALA A 118 -6.21 -8.44 -5.76
CA ALA A 118 -6.88 -7.90 -6.94
C ALA A 118 -8.12 -7.05 -6.59
N ASP A 119 -8.44 -6.84 -5.31
CA ASP A 119 -9.51 -5.94 -4.91
C ASP A 119 -8.97 -4.50 -4.88
N VAL A 120 -9.49 -3.64 -5.74
CA VAL A 120 -8.97 -2.28 -5.99
C VAL A 120 -10.04 -1.25 -5.63
N PRO A 121 -9.70 -0.15 -4.91
CA PRO A 121 -10.65 0.94 -4.67
C PRO A 121 -11.18 1.53 -5.98
N VAL A 122 -12.49 1.76 -6.08
CA VAL A 122 -13.07 2.39 -7.27
C VAL A 122 -12.42 3.77 -7.51
N GLY A 123 -11.93 3.97 -8.74
CA GLY A 123 -11.23 5.20 -9.14
C GLY A 123 -9.70 5.14 -9.02
N ALA A 124 -9.15 4.10 -8.39
CA ALA A 124 -7.71 3.88 -8.36
C ALA A 124 -7.20 3.30 -9.69
N THR A 125 -5.96 3.64 -10.03
CA THR A 125 -5.21 3.07 -11.14
C THR A 125 -4.22 2.03 -10.61
N VAL A 126 -4.22 0.85 -11.21
CA VAL A 126 -3.27 -0.21 -10.85
C VAL A 126 -1.88 0.11 -11.41
N ILE A 127 -0.87 0.13 -10.54
CA ILE A 127 0.54 0.21 -10.96
C ILE A 127 0.94 -1.16 -11.50
N GLU A 128 1.49 -1.19 -12.72
CA GLU A 128 1.96 -2.41 -13.36
C GLU A 128 2.86 -3.22 -12.41
N GLN A 129 2.40 -4.42 -12.08
CA GLN A 129 3.12 -5.32 -11.21
C GLN A 129 4.34 -5.90 -11.95
N ARG A 130 5.53 -5.51 -11.51
CA ARG A 130 6.80 -6.07 -12.03
C ARG A 130 7.36 -7.21 -11.19
N ARG A 131 7.06 -7.23 -9.89
CA ARG A 131 7.56 -8.23 -8.92
C ARG A 131 6.52 -8.43 -7.81
N GLY A 132 6.48 -9.64 -7.25
CA GLY A 132 5.52 -9.99 -6.18
C GLY A 132 4.11 -10.26 -6.72
N THR A 133 3.15 -10.44 -5.80
CA THR A 133 1.72 -10.70 -6.12
C THR A 133 0.80 -9.55 -5.74
N ALA A 134 1.25 -8.61 -4.89
CA ALA A 134 0.53 -7.36 -4.61
C ALA A 134 0.85 -6.31 -5.69
N PRO A 135 -0.12 -5.76 -6.43
CA PRO A 135 0.11 -4.56 -7.24
C PRO A 135 0.17 -3.31 -6.34
N GLY A 136 0.84 -2.27 -6.83
CA GLY A 136 0.70 -0.92 -6.26
C GLY A 136 -0.54 -0.23 -6.82
N LEU A 137 -0.97 0.86 -6.16
CA LEU A 137 -2.17 1.62 -6.52
C LEU A 137 -1.83 3.12 -6.56
N ILE A 138 -2.49 3.86 -7.46
CA ILE A 138 -2.48 5.34 -7.53
C ILE A 138 -3.92 5.83 -7.44
#